data_AF-A0A976HHF3-F1
#
_entry.id   AF-A0A976HHF3-F1
#
_cell.length_a   1.000
_cell.length_b   1.000
_cell.length_c   1.000
_cell.angle_alpha   90.00
_cell.angle_beta   90.00
_cell.angle_gamma   90.00
#
_symmetry.space_group_name_H-M   'P 1'
#
loop_
_entity.id
_entity.type
_entity.pdbx_description
1 polymer ?
#
loop_
_entity_poly.entity_id
_entity_poly.type
_entity_poly.pdbx_seq_one_letter_code
_entity_poly.pdbx_strand_id
1 'polypeptide(L)'
;MSRFVIVLIIVGILFVIDWYIFQAIKTLTQSSRAEIRRLVYFIYWAIPVVSLSIWIVTQFLIPPDSLSRVTRQFIWTSLLIPYFAKFFAIFILLFDDLLRLGKWVVRFFTNDAPTANSTITTAQEAPANSALQTTIPRSEFLMKTALAVGGTTVVGFAYGIISGAHDYRIRRVKLPLKNLPRQFEGITIAQISDIHSGSFFNKTAVKGGVDMLLAQKPDVVFFTGDLVNNTADEVKNYIDIFDKVKAPLGVFSTLGNHDYGDYYQWPSVAAKQKNC
;
A
#
# COMPACT_ATOMS: atom_id res chain seq x y z
N MET A 1 9.92 -18.80 -21.50
CA MET A 1 8.63 -19.26 -20.95
C MET A 1 7.52 -18.38 -21.53
N SER A 2 6.40 -18.93 -22.00
CA SER A 2 5.34 -18.10 -22.59
C SER A 2 4.67 -17.23 -21.51
N ARG A 3 4.15 -16.06 -21.90
CA ARG A 3 3.42 -15.15 -21.00
C ARG A 3 2.27 -15.87 -20.29
N PHE A 4 1.61 -16.78 -21.00
CA PHE A 4 0.55 -17.63 -20.45
C PHE A 4 1.01 -18.51 -19.29
N VAL A 5 2.14 -19.20 -19.44
CA VAL A 5 2.68 -20.08 -18.38
C VAL A 5 3.09 -19.26 -17.15
N ILE A 6 3.69 -18.07 -17.35
CA ILE A 6 4.03 -17.17 -16.24
C ILE A 6 2.77 -16.76 -15.46
N VAL A 7 1.71 -16.36 -16.17
CA VAL A 7 0.44 -15.96 -15.54
C VAL A 7 -0.17 -17.13 -14.76
N LEU A 8 -0.19 -18.34 -15.32
CA LEU A 8 -0.72 -19.52 -14.62
C LEU A 8 0.05 -19.83 -13.32
N ILE A 9 1.37 -19.73 -13.34
CA ILE A 9 2.20 -19.95 -12.15
C ILE A 9 1.86 -18.91 -11.08
N ILE A 10 1.77 -17.63 -11.46
CA ILE A 10 1.41 -16.55 -10.54
C ILE A 10 0.02 -16.80 -9.95
N VAL A 11 -0.99 -17.07 -10.76
CA VAL A 11 -2.36 -17.35 -10.30
C VAL A 11 -2.40 -18.55 -9.35
N GLY A 12 -1.66 -19.62 -9.65
CA GLY A 12 -1.57 -20.79 -8.79
C GLY A 12 -0.98 -20.48 -7.41
N ILE A 13 0.13 -19.73 -7.36
CA ILE A 13 0.77 -19.30 -6.10
C ILE A 13 -0.20 -18.44 -5.28
N LEU A 14 -0.83 -17.46 -5.92
CA LEU A 14 -1.77 -16.55 -5.28
C LEU A 14 -3.00 -17.28 -4.74
N PHE A 15 -3.52 -18.26 -5.49
CA PHE A 15 -4.62 -19.12 -5.04
C PHE A 15 -4.24 -19.94 -3.80
N VAL A 16 -3.02 -20.51 -3.74
CA VAL A 16 -2.55 -21.26 -2.57
C VAL A 16 -2.48 -20.36 -1.33
N ILE A 17 -1.97 -19.13 -1.49
CA ILE A 17 -1.95 -18.11 -0.44
C ILE A 17 -3.36 -17.81 0.08
N ASP A 18 -4.29 -17.56 -0.85
CA ASP A 18 -5.68 -17.27 -0.52
C ASP A 18 -6.37 -18.45 0.18
N TRP A 19 -6.18 -19.66 -0.33
CA TRP A 19 -6.75 -20.87 0.23
C TRP A 19 -6.22 -21.14 1.65
N TYR A 20 -4.94 -20.90 1.89
CA TYR A 20 -4.32 -21.11 3.20
C TYR A 20 -4.88 -20.15 4.26
N ILE A 21 -4.92 -18.85 3.97
CA ILE A 21 -5.52 -17.85 4.88
C ILE A 21 -7.02 -18.08 5.05
N PHE A 22 -7.72 -18.56 4.01
CA PHE A 22 -9.13 -18.88 4.09
C PHE A 22 -9.44 -19.98 5.11
N GLN A 23 -8.52 -20.93 5.38
CA GLN A 23 -8.70 -21.90 6.46
C GLN A 23 -8.84 -21.20 7.81
N ALA A 24 -8.04 -20.15 8.06
CA ALA A 24 -8.13 -19.38 9.29
C ALA A 24 -9.49 -18.68 9.42
N ILE A 25 -9.97 -18.07 8.33
CA ILE A 25 -11.28 -17.42 8.27
C ILE A 25 -12.41 -18.43 8.52
N LYS A 26 -12.33 -19.61 7.90
CA LYS A 26 -13.33 -20.67 8.05
C LYS A 26 -13.45 -21.12 9.51
N THR A 27 -12.33 -21.36 10.18
CA THR A 27 -12.30 -21.76 11.60
C THR A 27 -12.81 -20.63 12.51
N LEU A 28 -12.45 -19.36 12.27
CA LEU A 28 -12.91 -18.24 13.10
C LEU A 28 -14.41 -17.93 12.93
N THR A 29 -14.98 -18.25 11.78
CA THR A 29 -16.41 -18.02 11.47
C THR A 29 -17.30 -19.23 11.72
N GLN A 30 -16.76 -20.34 12.23
CA GLN A 30 -17.50 -21.60 12.40
C GLN A 30 -18.69 -21.46 13.37
N SER A 31 -18.53 -20.65 14.43
CA SER A 31 -19.55 -20.37 15.44
C SER A 31 -20.48 -19.23 15.06
N SER A 32 -20.23 -18.55 13.93
CA SER A 32 -21.06 -17.44 13.45
C SER A 32 -22.32 -17.93 12.74
N ARG A 33 -23.34 -17.06 12.69
CA ARG A 33 -24.57 -17.30 11.92
C ARG A 33 -24.26 -17.58 10.45
N ALA A 34 -25.07 -18.41 9.80
CA ALA A 34 -24.82 -18.86 8.42
C ALA A 34 -24.80 -17.72 7.40
N GLU A 35 -25.59 -16.66 7.63
CA GLU A 35 -25.66 -15.46 6.81
C GLU A 35 -24.34 -14.67 6.90
N ILE A 36 -23.85 -14.45 8.13
CA ILE A 36 -22.59 -13.75 8.38
C ILE A 36 -21.44 -14.52 7.75
N ARG A 37 -21.40 -15.85 7.93
CA ARG A 37 -20.37 -16.70 7.35
C ARG A 37 -20.35 -16.63 5.82
N ARG A 38 -21.51 -16.69 5.16
CA ARG A 38 -21.62 -16.53 3.71
C ARG A 38 -21.13 -15.16 3.25
N LEU A 39 -21.51 -14.10 3.96
CA LEU A 39 -21.08 -12.74 3.64
C LEU A 39 -19.56 -12.59 3.77
N VAL A 40 -18.96 -13.08 4.86
CA VAL A 40 -17.50 -13.04 5.06
C VAL A 40 -16.77 -13.80 3.96
N TYR A 41 -17.25 -14.98 3.57
CA TYR A 41 -16.63 -15.78 2.51
C TYR A 41 -16.72 -15.08 1.16
N PHE A 42 -17.88 -14.50 0.86
CA PHE A 42 -18.08 -13.72 -0.35
C PHE A 42 -17.14 -12.52 -0.41
N ILE A 43 -17.09 -11.70 0.65
CA ILE A 43 -16.20 -10.53 0.72
C ILE A 43 -14.73 -10.93 0.58
N TYR A 44 -14.31 -12.00 1.28
CA TYR A 44 -12.94 -12.48 1.21
C TYR A 44 -12.53 -12.87 -0.21
N TRP A 45 -13.34 -13.66 -0.91
CA TRP A 45 -13.02 -14.13 -2.26
C TRP A 45 -13.28 -13.08 -3.34
N ALA A 46 -14.17 -12.11 -3.11
CA ALA A 46 -14.44 -11.04 -4.07
C ALA A 46 -13.18 -10.20 -4.37
N ILE A 47 -12.39 -9.88 -3.34
CA ILE A 47 -11.17 -9.07 -3.50
C ILE A 47 -10.15 -9.72 -4.47
N PRO A 48 -9.62 -10.94 -4.21
CA PRO A 48 -8.67 -11.57 -5.10
C PRO A 48 -9.28 -11.88 -6.47
N VAL A 49 -10.56 -12.29 -6.56
CA VAL A 49 -11.21 -12.56 -7.85
C VAL A 49 -11.28 -11.30 -8.70
N VAL A 50 -11.72 -10.17 -8.15
CA VAL A 50 -11.81 -8.90 -8.88
C VAL A 50 -10.42 -8.40 -9.28
N SER A 51 -9.46 -8.33 -8.34
CA SER A 51 -8.10 -7.86 -8.64
C SER A 51 -7.39 -8.75 -9.67
N LEU A 52 -7.52 -10.07 -9.58
CA LEU A 52 -6.95 -11.01 -10.55
C LEU A 52 -7.63 -10.91 -11.92
N SER A 53 -8.96 -10.79 -11.96
CA SER A 53 -9.70 -10.68 -13.21
C SER A 53 -9.30 -9.42 -13.97
N ILE A 54 -9.23 -8.27 -13.28
CA ILE A 54 -8.77 -7.01 -13.88
C ILE A 54 -7.35 -7.18 -14.40
N TRP A 55 -6.43 -7.74 -13.60
CA TRP A 55 -5.05 -7.94 -14.01
C TRP A 55 -4.93 -8.87 -15.23
N ILE A 56 -5.60 -10.02 -15.23
CA ILE A 56 -5.59 -10.98 -16.36
C ILE A 56 -6.14 -10.33 -17.63
N VAL A 57 -7.29 -9.66 -17.54
CA VAL A 57 -7.88 -8.93 -18.68
C VAL A 57 -6.86 -7.93 -19.25
N THR A 58 -6.15 -7.19 -18.40
CA THR A 58 -5.14 -6.23 -18.85
C THR A 58 -3.89 -6.87 -19.47
N GLN A 59 -3.57 -8.13 -19.12
CA GLN A 59 -2.43 -8.84 -19.70
C GLN A 59 -2.72 -9.44 -21.08
N PHE A 60 -3.98 -9.82 -21.36
CA PHE A 60 -4.34 -10.56 -22.57
C PHE A 60 -5.26 -9.82 -23.54
N LEU A 61 -6.12 -8.93 -23.05
CA LEU A 61 -7.14 -8.28 -23.86
C LEU A 61 -6.86 -6.80 -24.14
N ILE A 62 -5.98 -6.16 -23.36
CA ILE A 62 -5.71 -4.73 -23.46
C ILE A 62 -4.25 -4.52 -23.88
N PRO A 63 -3.98 -3.77 -24.97
CA PRO A 63 -2.63 -3.37 -25.33
C PRO A 63 -1.96 -2.59 -24.18
N PRO A 64 -0.72 -2.90 -23.80
CA PRO A 64 -0.05 -2.23 -22.67
C PRO A 64 0.01 -0.70 -22.79
N ASP A 65 0.03 -0.19 -24.01
CA ASP A 65 0.19 1.23 -24.34
C ASP A 65 -1.13 2.00 -24.40
N SER A 66 -2.28 1.31 -24.35
CA SER A 66 -3.59 1.97 -24.39
C SER A 66 -4.06 2.47 -23.02
N LEU A 67 -3.46 1.99 -21.93
CA LEU A 67 -3.76 2.46 -20.58
C LEU A 67 -2.71 3.48 -20.13
N SER A 68 -3.17 4.54 -19.46
CA SER A 68 -2.26 5.46 -18.80
C SER A 68 -1.39 4.72 -17.78
N ARG A 69 -0.15 5.20 -17.57
CA ARG A 69 0.77 4.60 -16.60
C ARG A 69 0.16 4.57 -15.20
N VAL A 70 -0.55 5.63 -14.81
CA VAL A 70 -1.27 5.73 -13.53
C VAL A 70 -2.29 4.61 -13.40
N THR A 71 -3.15 4.41 -14.41
CA THR A 71 -4.14 3.32 -14.39
C THR A 71 -3.46 1.95 -14.29
N ARG A 72 -2.39 1.72 -15.05
CA ARG A 72 -1.62 0.48 -14.99
C ARG A 72 -1.00 0.25 -13.61
N GLN A 73 -0.47 1.30 -12.98
CA GLN A 73 0.05 1.25 -11.62
C GLN A 73 -1.05 0.91 -10.62
N PHE A 74 -2.22 1.54 -10.72
CA PHE A 74 -3.37 1.23 -9.87
C PHE A 74 -3.79 -0.24 -9.99
N ILE A 75 -3.85 -0.79 -11.21
CA ILE A 75 -4.13 -2.21 -11.45
C ILE A 75 -3.10 -3.09 -10.73
N TRP A 76 -1.81 -2.84 -10.92
CA TRP A 76 -0.75 -3.60 -10.24
C TRP A 76 -0.81 -3.48 -8.72
N THR A 77 -1.03 -2.28 -8.18
CA THR A 77 -1.15 -2.07 -6.73
C THR A 77 -2.41 -2.73 -6.15
N SER A 78 -3.51 -2.78 -6.91
CA SER A 78 -4.76 -3.43 -6.49
C SER A 78 -4.60 -4.94 -6.34
N LEU A 79 -3.65 -5.54 -7.07
CA LEU A 79 -3.23 -6.92 -6.88
C LEU A 79 -2.24 -7.01 -5.72
N LEU A 80 -1.17 -6.21 -5.74
CA LEU A 80 -0.02 -6.38 -4.86
C LEU A 80 -0.32 -6.09 -3.38
N ILE A 81 -1.12 -5.06 -3.06
CA ILE A 81 -1.41 -4.65 -1.68
C ILE A 81 -2.09 -5.76 -0.88
N PRO A 82 -3.19 -6.40 -1.37
CA PRO A 82 -3.78 -7.53 -0.67
C PRO A 82 -2.79 -8.66 -0.39
N TYR A 83 -1.93 -9.04 -1.34
CA TYR A 83 -0.97 -10.13 -1.12
C TYR A 83 0.21 -9.71 -0.24
N PHE A 84 0.62 -8.45 -0.27
CA PHE A 84 1.59 -7.92 0.66
C PHE A 84 1.07 -7.95 2.11
N ALA A 85 -0.22 -7.64 2.32
CA ALA A 85 -0.85 -7.81 3.63
C ALA A 85 -0.95 -9.29 4.04
N LYS A 86 -1.26 -10.18 3.10
CA LYS A 86 -1.31 -11.63 3.34
C LYS A 86 0.05 -12.22 3.70
N PHE A 87 1.15 -11.65 3.21
CA PHE A 87 2.51 -12.08 3.57
C PHE A 87 2.73 -12.06 5.09
N PHE A 88 2.33 -10.97 5.77
CA PHE A 88 2.43 -10.89 7.23
C PHE A 88 1.49 -11.85 7.94
N ALA A 89 0.27 -12.04 7.44
CA ALA A 89 -0.67 -13.01 7.99
C ALA A 89 -0.14 -14.45 7.87
N ILE A 90 0.41 -14.82 6.71
CA ILE A 90 1.05 -16.11 6.48
C ILE A 90 2.18 -16.33 7.45
N PHE A 91 3.05 -15.34 7.66
CA PHE A 91 4.18 -15.49 8.58
C PHE A 91 3.73 -15.91 9.99
N ILE A 92 2.66 -15.31 10.50
CA ILE A 92 2.09 -15.63 11.82
C ILE A 92 1.45 -17.02 11.83
N LEU A 93 0.65 -17.35 10.83
CA LEU A 93 -0.04 -18.64 10.73
C LEU A 93 0.94 -19.80 10.55
N LEU A 94 1.92 -19.61 9.64
CA LEU A 94 2.94 -20.59 9.32
C LEU A 94 3.81 -20.89 10.55
N PHE A 95 4.12 -19.88 11.36
CA PHE A 95 4.84 -20.08 12.61
C PHE A 95 4.08 -21.02 13.56
N ASP A 96 2.77 -20.82 13.76
CA ASP A 96 1.97 -21.72 14.59
C ASP A 96 1.86 -23.13 14.01
N ASP A 97 1.72 -23.25 12.69
CA ASP A 97 1.64 -24.53 12.00
C ASP A 97 2.96 -25.30 12.03
N LEU A 98 4.11 -24.62 11.91
CA LEU A 98 5.43 -25.24 12.08
C LEU A 98 5.60 -25.80 13.49
N LEU A 99 5.11 -25.09 14.52
CA LEU A 99 5.15 -25.58 15.90
C LEU A 99 4.20 -26.78 16.09
N ARG A 100 3.02 -26.76 15.47
CA ARG A 100 2.09 -27.91 15.47
C ARG A 100 2.70 -29.12 14.76
N LEU A 101 3.35 -28.90 13.62
CA LEU A 101 4.07 -29.94 12.89
C LEU A 101 5.19 -30.52 13.75
N GLY A 102 6.01 -29.69 14.40
CA GLY A 102 7.06 -30.15 15.31
C GLY A 102 6.51 -31.01 16.46
N LYS A 103 5.42 -30.59 17.10
CA LYS A 103 4.74 -31.39 18.14
C LYS A 103 4.19 -32.70 17.59
N TRP A 104 3.61 -32.69 16.40
CA TRP A 104 3.10 -33.89 15.74
C TRP A 104 4.25 -34.85 15.40
N VAL A 105 5.37 -34.35 14.87
CA VAL A 105 6.58 -35.14 14.59
C VAL A 105 7.11 -35.78 15.87
N VAL A 106 7.24 -35.02 16.96
CA VAL A 106 7.68 -35.57 18.26
C VAL A 106 6.75 -36.69 18.70
N ARG A 107 5.42 -36.47 18.68
CA ARG A 107 4.42 -37.50 19.05
C ARG A 107 4.48 -38.74 18.16
N PHE A 108 4.74 -38.55 16.87
CA PHE A 108 4.89 -39.65 15.93
C PHE A 108 6.07 -40.56 16.30
N PHE A 109 7.14 -39.99 16.87
CA PHE A 109 8.30 -40.76 17.33
C PHE A 109 8.23 -41.20 18.79
N THR A 110 7.47 -40.51 19.67
CA THR A 110 7.36 -40.90 21.08
C THR A 110 6.31 -41.98 21.36
N ASN A 111 5.50 -42.39 20.37
CA ASN A 111 4.47 -43.44 20.52
C ASN A 111 3.59 -43.26 21.78
N ASP A 112 3.36 -42.02 22.21
CA ASP A 112 2.36 -41.72 23.23
C ASP A 112 0.98 -41.88 22.58
N ALA A 113 0.52 -43.13 22.48
CA ALA A 113 -0.90 -43.40 22.36
C ALA A 113 -1.60 -42.68 23.52
N PRO A 114 -2.79 -42.08 23.31
CA PRO A 114 -3.52 -41.46 24.41
C PRO A 114 -3.73 -42.54 25.47
N THR A 115 -3.02 -42.43 26.60
CA THR A 115 -3.21 -43.28 27.75
C THR A 115 -4.58 -42.95 28.29
N ALA A 116 -5.58 -43.68 27.80
CA ALA A 116 -6.92 -43.77 28.35
C ALA A 116 -6.84 -44.50 29.70
N ASN A 117 -6.10 -43.93 30.65
CA ASN A 117 -5.97 -44.38 32.03
C ASN A 117 -5.55 -43.17 32.88
N SER A 118 -6.53 -42.33 33.19
CA SER A 118 -6.54 -41.62 34.47
C SER A 118 -7.93 -41.82 35.04
N THR A 119 -7.96 -42.86 35.85
CA THR A 119 -9.06 -43.42 36.59
C THR A 119 -9.70 -42.36 37.48
N ILE A 120 -11.03 -42.38 37.50
CA ILE A 120 -11.92 -41.95 38.57
C ILE A 120 -11.19 -41.94 39.92
N THR A 121 -11.03 -40.76 40.52
CA THR A 121 -10.87 -40.64 41.98
C THR A 121 -11.54 -39.35 42.44
N THR A 122 -12.60 -39.56 43.22
CA THR A 122 -13.18 -38.67 44.24
C THR A 122 -13.78 -37.34 43.79
N ALA A 123 -15.12 -37.33 43.79
CA ALA A 123 -15.93 -36.16 44.02
C ALA A 123 -15.43 -35.41 45.26
N GLN A 124 -14.93 -34.20 45.07
CA GLN A 124 -14.73 -33.23 46.14
C GLN A 124 -15.17 -31.89 45.61
N GLU A 125 -16.23 -31.35 46.22
CA GLU A 125 -16.88 -30.09 45.88
C GLU A 125 -15.84 -28.96 45.81
N ALA A 126 -15.64 -28.43 44.59
CA ALA A 126 -14.91 -27.19 44.38
C ALA A 126 -15.91 -26.02 44.42
N PRO A 127 -15.55 -24.88 45.05
CA PRO A 127 -16.49 -23.79 45.32
C PRO A 127 -17.01 -23.16 44.02
N ALA A 128 -18.30 -22.81 44.05
CA ALA A 128 -19.11 -22.27 42.96
C ALA A 128 -18.73 -20.85 42.47
N ASN A 129 -17.43 -20.58 42.31
CA ASN A 129 -16.87 -19.32 41.83
C ASN A 129 -15.91 -19.52 40.65
N SER A 130 -16.20 -20.45 39.73
CA SER A 130 -15.60 -20.44 38.40
C SER A 130 -16.44 -19.57 37.46
N ALA A 131 -16.51 -18.27 37.78
CA ALA A 131 -17.00 -17.28 36.86
C ALA A 131 -16.08 -17.25 35.63
N LEU A 132 -16.54 -17.83 34.52
CA LEU A 132 -16.16 -17.51 33.14
C LEU A 132 -14.67 -17.15 32.92
N GLN A 133 -13.76 -18.11 33.10
CA GLN A 133 -12.44 -17.99 32.47
C GLN A 133 -12.60 -18.31 30.97
N THR A 134 -13.04 -17.31 30.21
CA THR A 134 -13.07 -17.33 28.74
C THR A 134 -11.65 -17.09 28.20
N THR A 135 -10.71 -17.99 28.51
CA THR A 135 -9.36 -17.93 27.95
C THR A 135 -9.39 -18.36 26.49
N ILE A 136 -9.09 -17.44 25.57
CA ILE A 136 -9.03 -17.70 24.13
C ILE A 136 -7.93 -18.74 23.85
N PRO A 137 -8.20 -19.83 23.09
CA PRO A 137 -7.16 -20.78 22.69
C PRO A 137 -6.04 -20.09 21.91
N ARG A 138 -4.78 -20.48 22.14
CA ARG A 138 -3.61 -19.89 21.44
C ARG A 138 -3.77 -19.84 19.92
N SER A 139 -4.29 -20.90 19.30
CA SER A 139 -4.51 -20.94 17.85
C SER A 139 -5.52 -19.90 17.40
N GLU A 140 -6.62 -19.74 18.15
CA GLU A 140 -7.64 -18.72 17.88
C GLU A 140 -7.06 -17.31 18.05
N PHE A 141 -6.25 -17.09 19.09
CA PHE A 141 -5.54 -15.83 19.29
C PHE A 141 -4.62 -15.52 18.09
N LEU A 142 -3.76 -16.46 17.68
CA LEU A 142 -2.83 -16.25 16.57
C LEU A 142 -3.54 -16.02 15.24
N MET A 143 -4.65 -16.71 14.98
CA MET A 143 -5.46 -16.49 13.79
C MET A 143 -6.11 -15.10 13.79
N LYS A 144 -6.65 -14.67 14.94
CA LYS A 144 -7.19 -13.30 15.09
C LYS A 144 -6.10 -12.26 14.91
N THR A 145 -4.91 -12.47 15.48
CA THR A 145 -3.75 -11.60 15.29
C THR A 145 -3.32 -11.53 13.82
N ALA A 146 -3.24 -12.67 13.12
CA ALA A 146 -2.88 -12.71 11.71
C ALA A 146 -3.85 -11.91 10.84
N LEU A 147 -5.16 -12.07 11.06
CA LEU A 147 -6.18 -11.29 10.36
C LEU A 147 -6.14 -9.80 10.74
N ALA A 148 -5.91 -9.47 12.01
CA ALA A 148 -5.78 -8.08 12.45
C ALA A 148 -4.57 -7.40 11.79
N VAL A 149 -3.39 -8.03 11.83
CA VAL A 149 -2.17 -7.50 11.20
C VAL A 149 -2.36 -7.34 9.68
N GLY A 150 -2.92 -8.35 9.02
CA GLY A 150 -3.23 -8.26 7.58
C GLY A 150 -4.23 -7.13 7.28
N GLY A 151 -5.33 -7.05 8.02
CA GLY A 151 -6.34 -6.01 7.86
C GLY A 151 -5.80 -4.60 8.10
N THR A 152 -5.06 -4.39 9.18
CA THR A 152 -4.40 -3.11 9.48
C THR A 152 -3.41 -2.72 8.39
N THR A 153 -2.68 -3.67 7.83
CA THR A 153 -1.76 -3.40 6.71
C THR A 153 -2.53 -2.88 5.49
N VAL A 154 -3.61 -3.56 5.07
CA VAL A 154 -4.44 -3.10 3.95
C VAL A 154 -4.99 -1.69 4.19
N VAL A 155 -5.56 -1.46 5.39
CA VAL A 155 -6.12 -0.14 5.76
C VAL A 155 -5.04 0.94 5.78
N GLY A 156 -3.87 0.65 6.33
CA GLY A 156 -2.74 1.59 6.39
C GLY A 156 -2.23 1.98 5.00
N PHE A 157 -2.06 1.02 4.09
CA PHE A 157 -1.69 1.29 2.71
C PHE A 157 -2.78 2.09 1.97
N ALA A 158 -4.05 1.69 2.11
CA ALA A 158 -5.15 2.42 1.49
C ALA A 158 -5.20 3.89 1.96
N TYR A 159 -5.05 4.12 3.26
CA TYR A 159 -4.98 5.46 3.83
C TYR A 159 -3.76 6.24 3.31
N GLY A 160 -2.57 5.61 3.28
CA GLY A 160 -1.35 6.23 2.77
C GLY A 160 -1.46 6.64 1.29
N ILE A 161 -2.08 5.81 0.45
CA ILE A 161 -2.29 6.12 -0.97
C ILE A 161 -3.29 7.25 -1.16
N ILE A 162 -4.42 7.20 -0.45
CA ILE A 162 -5.50 8.18 -0.60
C ILE A 162 -5.10 9.54 -0.02
N SER A 163 -4.47 9.55 1.16
CA SER A 163 -4.18 10.77 1.90
C SER A 163 -2.76 11.29 1.70
N GLY A 164 -1.76 10.41 1.55
CA GLY A 164 -0.35 10.80 1.62
C GLY A 164 0.11 11.67 0.45
N ALA A 165 -0.40 11.43 -0.75
CA ALA A 165 -0.02 12.19 -1.95
C ALA A 165 -0.39 13.68 -1.88
N HIS A 166 -1.29 14.07 -0.97
CA HIS A 166 -1.76 15.45 -0.83
C HIS A 166 -1.68 15.99 0.62
N ASP A 167 -0.93 15.33 1.52
CA ASP A 167 -0.65 15.82 2.87
C ASP A 167 0.47 16.87 2.85
N TYR A 168 0.17 18.05 2.29
CA TYR A 168 1.13 19.14 2.16
C TYR A 168 1.50 19.72 3.52
N ARG A 169 2.80 20.00 3.73
CA ARG A 169 3.32 20.58 4.98
C ARG A 169 4.25 21.74 4.71
N ILE A 170 4.10 22.82 5.47
CA ILE A 170 5.03 23.94 5.45
C ILE A 170 6.16 23.67 6.44
N ARG A 171 7.38 23.55 5.93
CA ARG A 171 8.60 23.46 6.74
C ARG A 171 9.38 24.77 6.62
N ARG A 172 9.62 25.42 7.76
CA ARG A 172 10.42 26.66 7.83
C ARG A 172 11.80 26.31 8.35
N VAL A 173 12.82 26.46 7.50
CA VAL A 173 14.21 26.18 7.84
C VAL A 173 14.98 27.49 7.81
N LYS A 174 15.63 27.86 8.91
CA LYS A 174 16.54 29.00 8.94
C LYS A 174 17.90 28.55 8.40
N LEU A 175 18.39 29.21 7.36
CA LEU A 175 19.67 28.89 6.73
C LEU A 175 20.72 29.92 7.16
N PRO A 176 21.62 29.60 8.10
CA PRO A 176 22.73 30.50 8.45
C PRO A 176 23.80 30.44 7.37
N LEU A 177 23.95 31.53 6.62
CA LEU A 177 24.94 31.64 5.55
C LEU A 177 26.09 32.55 6.00
N LYS A 178 27.30 31.98 6.08
CA LYS A 178 28.51 32.73 6.37
C LYS A 178 28.75 33.74 5.24
N ASN A 179 28.90 35.01 5.60
CA ASN A 179 29.10 36.13 4.67
C ASN A 179 27.90 36.47 3.78
N LEU A 180 26.66 36.19 4.22
CA LEU A 180 25.48 36.69 3.53
C LEU A 180 25.49 38.23 3.54
N PRO A 181 25.42 38.90 2.37
CA PRO A 181 25.30 40.35 2.34
C PRO A 181 24.07 40.82 3.12
N ARG A 182 24.22 41.87 3.93
CA ARG A 182 23.17 42.36 4.85
C ARG A 182 21.83 42.65 4.16
N GLN A 183 21.86 43.05 2.90
CA GLN A 183 20.66 43.30 2.09
C GLN A 183 19.80 42.04 1.82
N PHE A 184 20.36 40.84 1.98
CA PHE A 184 19.65 39.56 1.85
C PHE A 184 19.28 38.95 3.20
N GLU A 185 19.62 39.62 4.31
CA GLU A 185 19.24 39.14 5.64
C GLU A 185 17.71 39.16 5.79
N GLY A 186 17.13 38.03 6.20
CA GLY A 186 15.69 37.88 6.35
C GLY A 186 14.94 37.56 5.06
N ILE A 187 15.63 37.44 3.92
CA ILE A 187 14.99 37.01 2.66
C ILE A 187 14.37 35.62 2.84
N THR A 188 13.16 35.46 2.31
CA THR A 188 12.41 34.21 2.36
C THR A 188 12.36 33.57 1.00
N ILE A 189 12.75 32.29 0.96
CA ILE A 189 12.77 31.48 -0.25
C ILE A 189 11.73 30.37 -0.10
N ALA A 190 10.82 30.28 -1.06
CA ALA A 190 10.00 29.10 -1.23
C ALA A 190 10.65 28.17 -2.24
N GLN A 191 10.96 26.95 -1.83
CA GLN A 191 11.44 25.90 -2.72
C GLN A 191 10.35 24.87 -2.93
N ILE A 192 10.07 24.54 -4.18
CA ILE A 192 9.17 23.47 -4.59
C ILE A 192 9.97 22.53 -5.48
N SER A 193 9.87 21.22 -5.26
CA SER A 193 10.65 20.20 -5.97
C SER A 193 9.81 18.94 -6.12
N ASP A 194 10.17 18.08 -7.07
CA ASP A 194 9.67 16.70 -7.17
C ASP A 194 8.14 16.63 -7.18
N ILE A 195 7.51 17.57 -7.90
CA ILE A 195 6.05 17.69 -7.98
C ILE A 195 5.46 16.46 -8.66
N HIS A 196 6.13 15.95 -9.71
CA HIS A 196 5.69 14.76 -10.44
C HIS A 196 4.20 14.81 -10.82
N SER A 197 3.79 15.89 -11.50
CA SER A 197 2.39 16.29 -11.64
C SER A 197 1.46 15.21 -12.21
N GLY A 198 1.98 14.28 -13.02
CA GLY A 198 1.22 13.14 -13.54
C GLY A 198 0.81 12.11 -12.49
N SER A 199 1.34 12.19 -11.27
CA SER A 199 0.97 11.30 -10.14
C SER A 199 -0.18 11.86 -9.31
N PHE A 200 -0.56 13.12 -9.50
CA PHE A 200 -1.69 13.72 -8.81
C PHE A 200 -3.02 13.22 -9.38
N PHE A 201 -3.98 13.01 -8.47
CA PHE A 201 -5.34 12.59 -8.79
C PHE A 201 -6.42 13.50 -8.19
N ASN A 202 -6.03 14.51 -7.39
CA ASN A 202 -6.96 15.44 -6.74
C ASN A 202 -6.53 16.91 -6.95
N LYS A 203 -7.08 17.55 -8.00
CA LYS A 203 -6.80 18.96 -8.32
C LYS A 203 -7.12 19.92 -7.18
N THR A 204 -8.21 19.69 -6.44
CA THR A 204 -8.60 20.53 -5.30
C THR A 204 -7.54 20.52 -4.22
N ALA A 205 -6.96 19.34 -3.94
CA ALA A 205 -5.91 19.23 -2.95
C ALA A 205 -4.61 19.92 -3.41
N VAL A 206 -4.20 19.75 -4.68
CA VAL A 206 -3.06 20.48 -5.28
C VAL A 206 -3.25 21.99 -5.16
N LYS A 207 -4.45 22.51 -5.45
CA LYS A 207 -4.77 23.93 -5.23
C LYS A 207 -4.56 24.34 -3.78
N GLY A 208 -5.01 23.53 -2.81
CA GLY A 208 -4.78 23.79 -1.39
C GLY A 208 -3.30 23.89 -1.03
N GLY A 209 -2.44 23.02 -1.59
CA GLY A 209 -0.99 23.10 -1.42
C GLY A 209 -0.38 24.40 -1.95
N VAL A 210 -0.82 24.85 -3.14
CA VAL A 210 -0.40 26.14 -3.71
C VAL A 210 -0.91 27.32 -2.88
N ASP A 211 -2.14 27.26 -2.37
CA ASP A 211 -2.68 28.30 -1.47
C ASP A 211 -1.85 28.38 -0.17
N MET A 212 -1.44 27.24 0.39
CA MET A 212 -0.56 27.18 1.58
C MET A 212 0.81 27.82 1.33
N LEU A 213 1.39 27.59 0.15
CA LEU A 213 2.65 28.19 -0.29
C LEU A 213 2.52 29.72 -0.41
N LEU A 214 1.50 30.19 -1.13
CA LEU A 214 1.25 31.62 -1.35
C LEU A 214 0.99 32.36 -0.03
N ALA A 215 0.34 31.71 0.94
CA ALA A 215 0.13 32.26 2.27
C ALA A 215 1.44 32.52 3.04
N GLN A 216 2.56 31.90 2.66
CA GLN A 216 3.87 32.19 3.25
C GLN A 216 4.46 33.52 2.79
N LYS A 217 3.94 34.11 1.70
CA LYS A 217 4.42 35.37 1.11
C LYS A 217 5.95 35.35 0.90
N PRO A 218 6.52 34.34 0.22
CA PRO A 218 7.95 34.29 -0.03
C PRO A 218 8.40 35.44 -0.92
N ASP A 219 9.63 35.92 -0.72
CA ASP A 219 10.22 36.96 -1.57
C ASP A 219 10.59 36.42 -2.96
N VAL A 220 10.97 35.15 -3.04
CA VAL A 220 11.31 34.43 -4.28
C VAL A 220 10.85 32.98 -4.23
N VAL A 221 10.45 32.42 -5.37
CA VAL A 221 10.12 30.99 -5.50
C VAL A 221 11.06 30.30 -6.47
N PHE A 222 11.50 29.09 -6.12
CA PHE A 222 12.24 28.19 -7.00
C PHE A 222 11.50 26.86 -7.17
N PHE A 223 11.25 26.47 -8.43
CA PHE A 223 10.95 25.10 -8.82
C PHE A 223 12.27 24.40 -9.12
N THR A 224 12.67 23.44 -8.29
CA THR A 224 14.01 22.81 -8.36
C THR A 224 14.01 21.45 -9.06
N GLY A 225 13.17 21.31 -10.08
CA GLY A 225 13.12 20.12 -10.94
C GLY A 225 12.01 19.12 -10.60
N ASP A 226 11.90 18.13 -11.48
CA ASP A 226 10.96 17.01 -11.45
C ASP A 226 9.50 17.49 -11.36
N LEU A 227 9.16 18.43 -12.24
CA LEU A 227 7.79 18.94 -12.39
C LEU A 227 6.86 17.88 -12.95
N VAL A 228 7.36 17.05 -13.88
CA VAL A 228 6.64 15.94 -14.51
C VAL A 228 7.27 14.59 -14.13
N ASN A 229 6.56 13.49 -14.38
CA ASN A 229 7.15 12.16 -14.24
C ASN A 229 7.94 11.77 -15.50
N ASN A 230 7.40 12.00 -16.69
CA ASN A 230 8.07 11.61 -17.93
C ASN A 230 7.76 12.49 -19.14
N THR A 231 6.54 13.05 -19.25
CA THR A 231 6.16 13.88 -20.40
C THR A 231 5.62 15.24 -20.00
N ALA A 232 5.86 16.27 -20.81
CA ALA A 232 5.42 17.64 -20.54
C ALA A 232 3.88 17.78 -20.49
N ASP A 233 3.15 16.89 -21.17
CA ASP A 233 1.68 16.89 -21.14
C ASP A 233 1.10 16.66 -19.73
N GLU A 234 1.85 16.03 -18.84
CA GLU A 234 1.42 15.74 -17.47
C GLU A 234 1.14 17.01 -16.65
N VAL A 235 1.84 18.11 -16.91
CA VAL A 235 1.64 19.37 -16.17
C VAL A 235 0.48 20.20 -16.71
N LYS A 236 0.04 19.95 -17.96
CA LYS A 236 -1.04 20.73 -18.60
C LYS A 236 -2.32 20.77 -17.78
N ASN A 237 -2.60 19.69 -17.05
CA ASN A 237 -3.77 19.59 -16.17
C ASN A 237 -3.71 20.46 -14.91
N TYR A 238 -2.53 20.95 -14.55
CA TYR A 238 -2.26 21.69 -13.30
C TYR A 238 -1.63 23.07 -13.54
N ILE A 239 -1.39 23.43 -14.80
CA ILE A 239 -0.70 24.68 -15.17
C ILE A 239 -1.47 25.90 -14.64
N ASP A 240 -2.80 25.86 -14.64
CA ASP A 240 -3.68 26.92 -14.14
C ASP A 240 -3.57 27.11 -12.62
N ILE A 241 -3.14 26.07 -11.91
CA ILE A 241 -2.89 26.13 -10.47
C ILE A 241 -1.49 26.68 -10.22
N PHE A 242 -0.47 26.16 -10.92
CA PHE A 242 0.92 26.59 -10.73
C PHE A 242 1.20 28.01 -11.24
N ASP A 243 0.49 28.50 -12.27
CA ASP A 243 0.62 29.87 -12.79
C ASP A 243 0.22 30.95 -11.74
N LYS A 244 -0.51 30.56 -10.70
CA LYS A 244 -0.83 31.44 -9.57
C LYS A 244 0.35 31.67 -8.64
N VAL A 245 1.39 30.83 -8.70
CA VAL A 245 2.61 31.00 -7.91
C VAL A 245 3.34 32.23 -8.41
N LYS A 246 3.39 33.28 -7.57
CA LYS A 246 4.06 34.55 -7.86
C LYS A 246 4.79 35.03 -6.62
N ALA A 247 5.94 35.65 -6.82
CA ALA A 247 6.71 36.28 -5.75
C ALA A 247 7.36 37.59 -6.24
N PRO A 248 7.62 38.55 -5.34
CA PRO A 248 8.14 39.88 -5.70
C PRO A 248 9.44 39.86 -6.50
N LEU A 249 10.37 38.97 -6.15
CA LEU A 249 11.67 38.84 -6.81
C LEU A 249 11.65 37.82 -7.96
N GLY A 250 10.47 37.27 -8.27
CA GLY A 250 10.27 36.35 -9.39
C GLY A 250 10.11 34.88 -8.98
N VAL A 251 9.82 34.08 -9.99
CA VAL A 251 9.67 32.63 -9.91
C VAL A 251 10.64 32.03 -10.92
N PHE A 252 11.54 31.19 -10.44
CA PHE A 252 12.57 30.56 -11.25
C PHE A 252 12.38 29.05 -11.25
N SER A 253 12.81 28.40 -12.34
CA SER A 253 12.71 26.96 -12.49
C SER A 253 14.00 26.39 -13.06
N THR A 254 14.38 25.20 -12.60
CA THR A 254 15.43 24.36 -13.16
C THR A 254 14.85 22.99 -13.50
N LEU A 255 15.42 22.30 -14.48
CA LEU A 255 15.02 20.93 -14.82
C LEU A 255 15.58 19.93 -13.79
N GLY A 256 14.80 18.90 -13.49
CA GLY A 256 15.24 17.69 -12.81
C GLY A 256 15.43 16.52 -13.78
N ASN A 257 15.85 15.36 -13.28
CA ASN A 257 16.12 14.19 -14.13
C ASN A 257 14.87 13.66 -14.85
N HIS A 258 13.68 13.84 -14.28
CA HIS A 258 12.43 13.42 -14.92
C HIS A 258 11.95 14.38 -16.02
N ASP A 259 12.32 15.65 -15.95
CA ASP A 259 11.87 16.67 -16.89
C ASP A 259 12.49 16.53 -18.28
N TYR A 260 13.64 15.85 -18.39
CA TYR A 260 14.29 15.55 -19.69
C TYR A 260 13.53 14.51 -20.52
N GLY A 261 12.56 13.81 -19.93
CA GLY A 261 11.78 12.77 -20.61
C GLY A 261 12.56 11.49 -20.93
N ASP A 262 13.70 11.24 -20.28
CA ASP A 262 14.51 10.04 -20.48
C ASP A 262 13.84 8.74 -20.03
N TYR A 263 12.83 8.83 -19.16
CA TYR A 263 12.08 7.67 -18.64
C TYR A 263 10.84 7.30 -19.46
N TYR A 264 10.74 7.83 -20.69
CA TYR A 264 9.70 7.51 -21.66
C TYR A 264 10.30 6.89 -22.93
N GLN A 265 9.62 5.88 -23.47
CA GLN A 265 10.02 5.22 -24.72
C GLN A 265 9.49 6.02 -25.91
N TRP A 266 10.35 6.85 -26.49
CA TRP A 266 10.01 7.71 -27.62
C TRP A 266 10.10 6.96 -28.96
N PRO A 267 9.20 7.23 -29.92
CA PRO A 267 9.30 6.65 -31.26
C PRO A 267 10.50 7.20 -32.06
N SER A 268 11.03 8.37 -31.68
CA SER A 268 12.22 8.96 -32.27
C SER A 268 12.83 10.03 -31.35
N VAL A 269 14.09 10.39 -31.59
CA VAL A 269 14.77 11.50 -30.89
C VAL A 269 14.04 12.83 -31.13
N ALA A 270 13.52 13.05 -32.35
CA ALA A 270 12.75 14.24 -32.69
C ALA A 270 11.44 14.34 -31.89
N ALA A 271 10.77 13.22 -31.61
CA ALA A 271 9.58 13.19 -30.77
C ALA A 271 9.91 13.58 -29.31
N LYS A 272 11.04 13.08 -28.77
CA LYS A 272 11.54 13.49 -27.46
C LYS A 272 11.84 14.99 -27.40
N GLN A 273 12.51 15.54 -28.41
CA GLN A 273 12.83 16.97 -28.46
C GLN A 273 11.59 17.87 -28.53
N LYS A 274 10.46 17.37 -29.04
CA LYS A 274 9.17 18.08 -29.03
C LYS A 274 8.44 18.00 -27.68
N ASN A 275 8.90 17.18 -26.74
CA ASN A 275 8.34 17.05 -25.38
C ASN A 275 8.80 18.16 -24.41
N CYS A 276 9.20 19.31 -24.95
CA CYS A 276 9.73 20.44 -24.19
C CYS A 276 8.83 21.66 -24.37
#